data_AF-A0A2Z3KJK8-F1
#
_entry.id   AF-A0A2Z3KJK8-F1
#
_cell.length_a   1.000
_cell.length_b   1.000
_cell.length_c   1.000
_cell.angle_alpha   90.00
_cell.angle_beta   90.00
_cell.angle_gamma   90.00
#
_symmetry.space_group_name_H-M   'P 1'
#
loop_
_entity.id
_entity.type
_entity.pdbx_description
1 polymer ?
#
loop_
_entity_poly.entity_id
_entity_poly.type
_entity_poly.pdbx_seq_one_letter_code
_entity_poly.pdbx_strand_id
1 'polypeptide(L)'
;MEFETWKKIEFINSPKIVGIPVGEYEISSHGNLRQVISDNIRKKVKINTTSDQRPRYGFTLDNGKRVMPFIHQLVAQAFIPNPEGLPNVKHIDGNKSNNYVGNLRWSK
;
A
#
# COMPACT_ATOMS: atom_id res chain seq x y z
N MET A 1 4.67 22.36 -2.62
CA MET A 1 4.61 21.23 -1.66
C MET A 1 3.34 20.48 -1.97
N GLU A 2 3.43 19.23 -2.41
CA GLU A 2 2.24 18.39 -2.50
C GLU A 2 1.86 17.96 -1.08
N PHE A 3 0.58 18.15 -0.72
CA PHE A 3 0.07 17.75 0.59
C PHE A 3 -0.08 16.23 0.66
N GLU A 4 0.12 15.66 1.86
CA GLU A 4 -0.17 14.25 2.08
C GLU A 4 -1.68 14.00 1.99
N THR A 5 -2.08 13.13 1.06
CA THR A 5 -3.48 12.73 0.87
C THR A 5 -3.66 11.28 1.29
N TRP A 6 -4.84 10.92 1.79
CA TRP A 6 -5.16 9.58 2.28
C TRP A 6 -6.28 8.95 1.46
N LYS A 7 -6.19 7.65 1.20
CA LYS A 7 -7.23 6.86 0.53
C LYS A 7 -7.50 5.58 1.30
N LYS A 8 -8.77 5.17 1.34
CA LYS A 8 -9.17 3.87 1.89
C LYS A 8 -8.61 2.73 1.02
N ILE A 9 -8.23 1.64 1.68
CA ILE A 9 -7.82 0.39 1.02
C ILE A 9 -9.07 -0.48 0.89
N GLU A 10 -9.77 -0.34 -0.23
CA GLU A 10 -10.99 -1.11 -0.53
C GLU A 10 -10.69 -2.60 -0.80
N PHE A 11 -9.55 -2.88 -1.43
CA PHE A 11 -9.08 -4.24 -1.70
C PHE A 11 -7.56 -4.27 -1.81
N ILE A 12 -6.98 -5.44 -1.62
CA ILE A 12 -5.55 -5.68 -1.85
C ILE A 12 -5.41 -6.53 -3.11
N ASN A 13 -4.73 -5.98 -4.12
CA ASN A 13 -4.40 -6.72 -5.32
C ASN A 13 -2.98 -7.31 -5.22
N SER A 14 -2.89 -8.58 -4.83
CA SER A 14 -1.64 -9.33 -4.81
C SER A 14 -1.64 -10.35 -5.97
N PRO A 15 -0.48 -10.64 -6.61
CA PRO A 15 -0.43 -11.53 -7.78
C PRO A 15 -1.09 -12.90 -7.62
N LYS A 16 -1.27 -13.38 -6.38
CA LYS A 16 -1.86 -14.68 -6.06
C LYS A 16 -3.27 -14.59 -5.49
N ILE A 17 -3.71 -13.41 -5.08
CA ILE A 17 -4.94 -13.23 -4.30
C ILE A 17 -5.42 -11.78 -4.34
N VAL A 18 -6.70 -11.63 -4.66
CA VAL A 18 -7.45 -10.39 -4.45
C VAL A 18 -8.39 -10.63 -3.28
N GLY A 19 -8.49 -9.66 -2.38
CA GLY A 19 -9.47 -9.73 -1.29
C GLY A 19 -9.53 -8.43 -0.48
N ILE A 20 -10.55 -8.35 0.36
CA ILE A 20 -10.84 -7.18 1.19
C ILE A 20 -10.12 -7.39 2.54
N PRO A 21 -9.33 -6.42 3.03
CA PRO A 21 -8.72 -6.54 4.35
C PRO A 21 -9.78 -6.59 5.46
N VAL A 22 -9.56 -7.42 6.48
CA VAL A 22 -10.38 -7.42 7.70
C VAL A 22 -10.08 -6.15 8.49
N GLY A 23 -11.09 -5.27 8.57
CA GLY A 23 -10.99 -3.94 9.16
C GLY A 23 -10.68 -2.84 8.14
N GLU A 24 -10.88 -1.60 8.54
CA GLU A 24 -10.68 -0.45 7.65
C GLU A 24 -9.26 0.12 7.76
N TYR A 25 -8.64 0.37 6.61
CA TYR A 25 -7.28 0.91 6.52
C TYR A 25 -7.21 2.04 5.50
N GLU A 26 -6.31 2.97 5.76
CA GLU A 26 -5.99 4.05 4.83
C GLU A 26 -4.49 4.10 4.57
N ILE A 27 -4.14 4.27 3.29
CA ILE A 27 -2.78 4.50 2.83
C ILE A 27 -2.63 5.94 2.35
N SER A 28 -1.52 6.57 2.69
CA SER A 28 -1.22 7.93 2.26
C SER A 28 -0.39 7.98 0.98
N SER A 29 -0.40 9.13 0.30
CA SER A 29 0.47 9.40 -0.85
C SER A 29 1.96 9.33 -0.52
N HIS A 30 2.35 9.35 0.76
CA HIS A 30 3.73 9.25 1.25
C HIS A 30 4.09 7.84 1.72
N GLY A 31 3.17 6.87 1.62
CA GLY A 31 3.38 5.50 2.07
C GLY A 31 3.20 5.29 3.58
N ASN A 32 2.50 6.19 4.27
CA ASN A 32 2.07 5.95 5.64
C ASN A 32 0.79 5.12 5.65
N LEU A 33 0.72 4.15 6.57
CA LEU A 33 -0.44 3.27 6.74
C LEU A 33 -1.06 3.49 8.13
N ARG A 34 -2.39 3.55 8.19
CA ARG A 34 -3.15 3.61 9.43
C ARG A 34 -4.40 2.75 9.36
N GLN A 35 -4.82 2.27 10.51
CA GLN A 35 -6.10 1.60 10.70
C GLN A 35 -7.14 2.64 11.12
N VAL A 36 -8.32 2.60 10.53
CA VAL A 36 -9.48 3.37 10.95
C VAL A 36 -10.22 2.52 11.97
N ILE A 37 -10.26 2.98 13.22
CA ILE A 37 -10.93 2.28 14.33
C ILE A 37 -12.36 2.79 14.49
N SER A 38 -12.56 4.09 14.22
CA SER A 38 -13.85 4.76 14.15
C SER A 38 -13.71 6.04 13.32
N ASP A 39 -14.82 6.74 13.09
CA ASP A 39 -14.85 7.99 12.31
C ASP A 39 -13.88 9.06 12.79
N ASN A 40 -13.48 9.03 14.07
CA ASN A 40 -12.56 10.00 14.66
C ASN A 40 -11.20 9.41 15.04
N ILE A 41 -11.08 8.08 15.12
CA ILE A 41 -9.88 7.43 15.66
C ILE A 41 -9.13 6.70 14.55
N ARG A 42 -7.89 7.14 14.32
CA ARG A 42 -6.95 6.50 13.41
C ARG A 42 -5.72 6.06 14.18
N LYS A 43 -5.36 4.79 14.03
CA LYS A 43 -4.20 4.20 14.67
C LYS A 43 -3.11 3.98 13.64
N LYS A 44 -1.95 4.63 13.81
CA LYS A 44 -0.77 4.33 12.99
C LYS A 44 -0.38 2.86 13.18
N VAL A 45 -0.16 2.14 12.08
CA VAL A 45 0.25 0.74 12.17
C VAL A 45 1.78 0.63 12.13
N LYS A 46 2.31 -0.40 12.81
CA LYS A 46 3.74 -0.72 12.76
C LYS A 46 4.02 -1.49 11.47
N ILE A 47 4.71 -0.84 10.55
CA ILE A 47 5.15 -1.43 9.28
C ILE A 47 6.46 -2.19 9.53
N ASN A 48 6.58 -3.38 8.92
CA ASN A 48 7.82 -4.14 8.95
C ASN A 48 8.65 -3.83 7.71
N THR A 49 9.97 -3.80 7.85
CA THR A 49 10.88 -3.60 6.72
C THR A 49 11.64 -4.90 6.46
N THR A 50 11.69 -5.32 5.20
CA THR A 50 12.48 -6.50 4.80
C THR A 50 13.99 -6.20 4.91
N SER A 51 14.80 -7.26 4.84
CA SER A 51 16.27 -7.12 4.79
C SER A 51 16.76 -6.24 3.63
N ASP A 52 16.00 -6.19 2.54
CA ASP A 52 16.31 -5.37 1.38
C ASP A 52 15.63 -4.00 1.38
N GLN A 53 15.23 -3.53 2.57
CA GLN A 53 14.70 -2.18 2.81
C GLN A 53 13.34 -1.89 2.16
N ARG A 54 12.52 -2.91 1.87
CA ARG A 54 11.14 -2.72 1.39
C ARG A 54 10.15 -2.78 2.55
N PRO A 55 9.43 -1.70 2.85
CA PRO A 55 8.37 -1.73 3.85
C PRO A 55 7.18 -2.59 3.38
N ARG A 56 6.61 -3.37 4.29
CA ARG A 56 5.41 -4.21 4.06
C ARG A 56 4.56 -4.31 5.31
N TYR A 57 3.28 -4.58 5.12
CA TYR A 57 2.34 -4.84 6.20
C TYR A 57 1.54 -6.11 5.94
N GLY A 58 1.24 -6.85 7.02
CA GLY A 58 0.48 -8.09 6.93
C GLY A 58 -1.00 -7.83 7.14
N PHE A 59 -1.84 -8.18 6.16
CA PHE A 59 -3.29 -8.12 6.29
C PHE A 59 -3.87 -9.53 6.37
N THR A 60 -4.89 -9.69 7.20
CA THR A 60 -5.83 -10.81 7.07
C THR A 60 -6.95 -10.35 6.15
N LEU A 61 -7.32 -11.18 5.17
CA LEU A 61 -8.40 -10.91 4.24
C LEU A 61 -9.72 -11.51 4.75
N ASP A 62 -10.82 -11.05 4.20
CA ASP A 62 -12.19 -11.55 4.40
C ASP A 62 -12.33 -13.08 4.29
N ASN A 63 -11.58 -13.70 3.38
CA ASN A 63 -11.52 -15.16 3.22
C ASN A 63 -10.61 -15.87 4.24
N GLY A 64 -10.15 -15.17 5.28
CA GLY A 64 -9.27 -15.69 6.33
C GLY A 64 -7.80 -15.86 5.93
N LYS A 65 -7.44 -15.66 4.64
CA LYS A 65 -6.05 -15.79 4.18
C LYS A 65 -5.23 -14.56 4.59
N ARG A 66 -3.94 -14.78 4.82
CA ARG A 66 -2.99 -13.72 5.15
C ARG A 66 -2.16 -13.32 3.94
N VAL A 67 -2.01 -12.01 3.73
CA VAL A 67 -1.18 -11.42 2.67
C VAL A 67 -0.18 -10.44 3.26
N MET A 68 0.94 -10.22 2.56
CA MET A 68 1.99 -9.28 2.98
C MET A 68 2.40 -8.35 1.82
N PRO A 69 1.49 -7.50 1.31
CA PRO A 69 1.82 -6.55 0.25
C PRO A 69 2.89 -5.55 0.71
N PHE A 70 3.71 -5.11 -0.24
CA PHE A 70 4.64 -4.02 0.01
C PHE A 70 3.93 -2.67 0.00
N ILE A 71 4.45 -1.70 0.76
CA ILE A 71 3.84 -0.37 0.88
C ILE A 71 3.79 0.35 -0.47
N HIS A 72 4.86 0.31 -1.28
CA HIS A 72 4.85 0.91 -2.62
C HIS A 72 3.74 0.35 -3.52
N GLN A 73 3.40 -0.94 -3.40
CA GLN A 73 2.31 -1.53 -4.18
C GLN A 73 0.96 -0.98 -3.75
N LEU A 74 0.73 -0.83 -2.44
CA LEU A 74 -0.50 -0.23 -1.90
C LEU A 74 -0.66 1.23 -2.34
N VAL A 75 0.44 2.00 -2.29
CA VAL A 75 0.44 3.40 -2.75
C VAL A 75 0.13 3.46 -4.25
N ALA A 76 0.82 2.69 -5.08
CA ALA A 76 0.58 2.68 -6.52
C ALA A 76 -0.86 2.26 -6.84
N GLN A 77 -1.38 1.21 -6.19
CA GLN A 77 -2.77 0.75 -6.37
C GLN A 77 -3.79 1.83 -6.00
N ALA A 78 -3.55 2.60 -4.94
CA ALA A 78 -4.48 3.63 -4.48
C ALA A 78 -4.42 4.92 -5.32
N PHE A 79 -3.24 5.31 -5.80
CA PHE A 79 -3.02 6.66 -6.34
C PHE A 79 -2.63 6.70 -7.83
N ILE A 80 -2.15 5.61 -8.42
CA ILE A 80 -1.64 5.59 -9.80
C ILE A 80 -2.52 4.69 -10.65
N PRO A 81 -3.32 5.24 -11.60
CA PRO A 81 -4.07 4.43 -12.55
C PRO A 81 -3.17 3.44 -13.28
N ASN A 82 -3.65 2.21 -13.46
CA ASN A 82 -2.94 1.15 -14.18
C ASN A 82 -3.76 0.66 -15.39
N PRO A 83 -4.01 1.50 -16.40
CA PRO A 83 -4.85 1.14 -17.54
C PRO A 83 -4.28 -0.02 -18.37
N GLU A 84 -2.95 -0.17 -18.35
CA GLU A 84 -2.24 -1.24 -19.07
C GLU A 84 -2.17 -2.57 -18.30
N GLY A 85 -2.67 -2.62 -17.07
CA GLY A 85 -2.66 -3.84 -16.25
C GLY A 85 -1.25 -4.34 -15.94
N LEU A 86 -0.28 -3.44 -15.81
CA LEU A 86 1.12 -3.78 -15.57
C LEU A 86 1.28 -4.45 -14.19
N PRO A 87 2.10 -5.51 -14.07
CA PRO A 87 2.14 -6.33 -12.86
C PRO A 87 3.04 -5.76 -11.75
N ASN A 88 4.03 -4.92 -12.10
CA ASN A 88 5.09 -4.52 -11.20
C ASN A 88 5.04 -3.02 -10.89
N VAL A 89 5.54 -2.64 -9.73
CA VAL A 89 5.73 -1.24 -9.32
C VAL A 89 7.22 -1.03 -9.05
N LYS A 90 7.77 0.05 -9.60
CA LYS A 90 9.19 0.41 -9.44
C LYS A 90 9.34 1.77 -8.77
N HIS A 91 10.36 1.88 -7.93
CA HIS A 91 10.89 3.15 -7.42
C HIS A 91 11.73 3.83 -8.51
N ILE A 92 11.44 5.10 -8.79
CA ILE A 92 12.11 5.87 -9.85
C ILE A 92 13.54 6.21 -9.42
N ASP A 93 13.73 6.59 -8.16
CA ASP A 93 15.03 6.93 -7.57
C ASP A 93 15.88 5.72 -7.16
N GLY A 94 15.36 4.50 -7.28
CA GLY A 94 16.00 3.26 -6.82
C GLY A 94 16.00 3.06 -5.29
N ASN A 95 15.52 4.03 -4.51
CA ASN A 95 15.39 3.92 -3.05
C ASN A 95 14.09 3.21 -2.68
N LYS A 96 14.22 1.94 -2.32
CA LYS A 96 13.11 1.05 -1.94
C LYS A 96 12.31 1.48 -0.71
N SER A 97 12.86 2.38 0.11
CA SER A 97 12.17 2.95 1.29
C SER A 97 11.33 4.18 0.94
N ASN A 98 11.59 4.84 -0.20
CA ASN A 98 10.88 6.04 -0.63
C ASN A 98 9.57 5.68 -1.33
N ASN A 99 8.53 5.39 -0.56
CA ASN A 99 7.21 4.98 -1.09
C ASN A 99 6.29 6.16 -1.44
N TYR A 100 6.83 7.37 -1.60
CA TYR A 100 6.04 8.50 -2.06
C TYR A 100 5.51 8.25 -3.47
N VAL A 101 4.23 8.57 -3.72
CA VAL A 101 3.53 8.28 -4.98
C VAL A 101 4.28 8.83 -6.20
N GLY A 102 4.84 10.04 -6.10
CA GLY A 102 5.62 10.64 -7.19
C GLY A 102 6.95 9.93 -7.49
N ASN A 103 7.40 9.06 -6.59
CA ASN A 103 8.58 8.21 -6.79
C ASN A 103 8.21 6.80 -7.31
N LEU A 104 6.94 6.52 -7.57
CA LEU A 104 6.49 5.19 -7.99
C LEU A 104 5.93 5.21 -9.41
N ARG A 105 6.13 4.11 -10.13
CA ARG A 105 5.47 3.88 -11.42
C ARG A 105 5.19 2.41 -11.64
N TRP A 106 4.15 2.13 -12.43
CA TRP A 106 3.90 0.81 -12.95
C TRP A 106 4.98 0.41 -13.98
N SER A 107 5.33 -0.88 -14.03
CA SER A 107 6.26 -1.43 -15.00
C SER A 107 5.88 -2.86 -15.39
N LYS A 108 6.36 -3.26 -16.57
CA LYS A 108 6.44 -4.67 -16.97
C LYS A 108 7.34 -5.44 -15.99
#